data_AF-A0A0M2HKV2-F1
#
_entry.id   AF-A0A0M2HKV2-F1
#
_cell.length_a   1.000
_cell.length_b   1.000
_cell.length_c   1.000
_cell.angle_alpha   90.00
_cell.angle_beta   90.00
_cell.angle_gamma   90.00
#
_symmetry.space_group_name_H-M   'P 1'
#
loop_
_entity.id
_entity.type
_entity.pdbx_description
1 polymer ?
#
loop_
_entity_poly.entity_id
_entity_poly.type
_entity_poly.pdbx_seq_one_letter_code
_entity_poly.pdbx_strand_id
1 'polypeptide(L)'
;MNTTTTSPRAAAGRHPDSIVAWDRLEATIDRLADILDERLAGHDDQLVCSLQFPEAEALAEVLDAGRHTHTAARLMHRWALTEPDWDDDRAHEEILRSWLELDHQPQRPGVGR
;
A
#
# COMPACT_ATOMS: atom_id res chain seq x y z
N MET A 1 -48.06 11.61 -34.90
CA MET A 1 -47.40 12.77 -34.23
C MET A 1 -46.20 12.20 -33.50
N ASN A 2 -44.99 12.45 -34.01
CA ASN A 2 -43.77 11.78 -33.51
C ASN A 2 -42.91 12.83 -32.83
N THR A 3 -42.69 12.68 -31.53
CA THR A 3 -41.86 13.55 -30.69
C THR A 3 -40.39 13.35 -31.01
N THR A 4 -39.73 14.41 -31.49
CA THR A 4 -38.27 14.44 -31.67
C THR A 4 -37.66 15.18 -30.49
N THR A 5 -37.13 14.44 -29.52
CA THR A 5 -36.26 15.00 -28.48
C THR A 5 -34.82 14.89 -28.96
N THR A 6 -34.24 16.01 -29.39
CA THR A 6 -32.80 16.10 -29.68
C THR A 6 -32.12 16.96 -28.63
N SER A 7 -31.32 16.33 -27.80
CA SER A 7 -30.07 16.88 -27.21
C SER A 7 -29.34 15.69 -26.58
N PRO A 8 -28.06 15.49 -26.90
CA PRO A 8 -27.05 16.30 -26.21
C PRO A 8 -25.85 16.64 -27.11
N ARG A 9 -25.39 17.90 -27.05
CA ARG A 9 -23.97 18.18 -27.30
C ARG A 9 -23.46 19.05 -26.17
N ALA A 10 -23.36 18.44 -25.00
CA ALA A 10 -22.40 18.90 -24.01
C ALA A 10 -21.02 18.76 -24.67
N ALA A 11 -20.42 19.88 -25.03
CA ALA A 11 -19.00 19.92 -25.33
C ALA A 11 -18.28 19.43 -24.07
N ALA A 12 -17.85 18.18 -24.10
CA ALA A 12 -16.95 17.62 -23.10
C ALA A 12 -15.67 18.45 -23.14
N GLY A 13 -15.60 19.45 -22.26
CA GLY A 13 -14.35 20.11 -21.91
C GLY A 13 -13.40 19.02 -21.44
N ARG A 14 -12.27 18.87 -22.13
CA ARG A 14 -11.16 18.03 -21.67
C ARG A 14 -10.79 18.48 -20.26
N HIS A 15 -11.06 17.65 -19.27
CA HIS A 15 -10.52 17.82 -17.92
C HIS A 15 -8.99 17.61 -17.98
N PRO A 16 -8.17 18.62 -17.62
CA PRO A 16 -6.74 18.44 -17.40
C PRO A 16 -6.42 17.72 -16.07
N ASP A 17 -7.44 17.37 -15.28
CA ASP A 17 -7.28 16.82 -13.92
C ASP A 17 -6.75 15.39 -13.85
N SER A 18 -6.63 14.71 -14.99
CA SER A 18 -6.32 13.28 -14.98
C SER A 18 -4.84 12.94 -14.78
N ILE A 19 -3.88 13.85 -15.00
CA ILE A 19 -2.44 13.54 -14.84
C ILE A 19 -1.91 14.12 -13.52
N VAL A 20 -2.27 15.37 -13.21
CA VAL A 20 -1.88 16.06 -11.96
C VAL A 20 -2.42 15.35 -10.71
N ALA A 21 -3.53 14.63 -10.82
CA ALA A 21 -4.07 13.83 -9.72
C ALA A 21 -3.25 12.56 -9.45
N TRP A 22 -2.63 11.95 -10.47
CA TRP A 22 -1.77 10.78 -10.30
C TRP A 22 -0.47 11.14 -9.60
N ASP A 23 0.17 12.25 -9.98
CA ASP A 23 1.39 12.73 -9.31
C ASP A 23 1.15 12.98 -7.82
N ARG A 24 -0.03 13.53 -7.48
CA ARG A 24 -0.43 13.75 -6.07
C ARG A 24 -0.68 12.45 -5.33
N LEU A 25 -1.26 11.45 -6.00
CA LEU A 25 -1.48 10.14 -5.41
C LEU A 25 -0.15 9.44 -5.13
N GLU A 26 0.77 9.43 -6.10
CA GLU A 26 2.11 8.85 -5.94
C GLU A 26 2.85 9.52 -4.78
N ALA A 27 2.89 10.86 -4.74
CA ALA A 27 3.52 11.60 -3.64
C ALA A 27 2.85 11.34 -2.28
N THR A 28 1.55 11.04 -2.26
CA THR A 28 0.83 10.69 -1.02
C THR A 28 1.20 9.28 -0.56
N ILE A 29 1.33 8.32 -1.49
CA ILE A 29 1.75 6.95 -1.19
C ILE A 29 3.21 6.94 -0.71
N ASP A 30 4.10 7.71 -1.36
CA ASP A 30 5.49 7.88 -0.92
C ASP A 30 5.56 8.39 0.52
N ARG A 31 4.80 9.45 0.81
CA ARG A 31 4.75 10.01 2.17
C ARG A 31 4.17 9.02 3.20
N LEU A 32 3.19 8.22 2.80
CA LEU A 32 2.63 7.18 3.67
C LEU A 32 3.66 6.09 3.96
N ALA A 33 4.43 5.69 2.95
CA ALA A 33 5.52 4.73 3.09
C ALA A 33 6.59 5.24 4.05
N ASP A 34 7.00 6.50 3.94
CA ASP A 34 7.97 7.13 4.85
C ASP A 34 7.48 7.10 6.31
N ILE A 35 6.22 7.52 6.54
CA ILE A 35 5.63 7.52 7.89
C ILE A 35 5.60 6.12 8.48
N LEU A 36 5.20 5.12 7.69
CA LEU A 36 5.12 3.74 8.16
C LEU A 36 6.51 3.15 8.39
N ASP A 37 7.47 3.44 7.53
CA ASP A 37 8.85 2.98 7.69
C ASP A 37 9.46 3.51 8.99
N GLU A 38 9.29 4.81 9.26
CA GLU A 38 9.75 5.45 10.51
C GLU A 38 9.09 4.81 11.75
N ARG A 39 7.76 4.58 11.71
CA ARG A 39 7.02 3.97 12.82
C ARG A 39 7.43 2.53 13.07
N LEU A 40 7.55 1.73 12.01
CA LEU A 40 7.93 0.32 12.10
C LEU A 40 9.40 0.13 12.51
N ALA A 41 10.30 1.04 12.08
CA ALA A 41 11.70 1.07 12.53
C ALA A 41 11.81 1.41 14.02
N GLY A 42 10.95 2.30 14.53
CA GLY A 42 10.87 2.66 15.93
C GLY A 42 10.38 1.55 16.87
N HIS A 43 10.01 0.37 16.35
CA HIS A 43 9.31 -0.69 17.11
C HIS A 43 8.01 -0.16 17.74
N ASP A 44 7.34 0.78 17.07
CA ASP A 44 6.04 1.29 17.50
C ASP A 44 4.95 0.26 17.17
N ASP A 45 4.89 -0.80 17.98
CA ASP A 45 3.92 -1.89 17.81
C ASP A 45 2.47 -1.40 18.00
N GLN A 46 2.25 -0.19 18.55
CA GLN A 46 0.92 0.39 18.76
C GLN A 46 0.17 0.60 17.44
N LEU A 47 0.87 0.98 16.36
CA LEU A 47 0.25 1.14 15.04
C LEU A 47 -0.22 -0.23 14.52
N VAL A 48 0.65 -1.23 14.63
CA VAL A 48 0.42 -2.58 14.14
C VAL A 48 -0.73 -3.25 14.90
N CYS A 49 -0.74 -3.17 16.23
CA CYS A 49 -1.80 -3.70 17.08
C CYS A 49 -3.16 -3.02 16.89
N SER A 50 -3.21 -1.85 16.25
CA SER A 50 -4.47 -1.15 16.00
C SER A 50 -5.18 -1.57 14.71
N LEU A 51 -4.46 -2.25 13.80
CA LEU A 51 -4.97 -2.66 12.48
C LEU A 51 -5.58 -4.05 12.53
N GLN A 52 -6.77 -4.19 11.94
CA GLN A 52 -7.32 -5.50 11.60
C GLN A 52 -6.62 -6.07 10.35
N PHE A 53 -6.64 -7.40 10.16
CA PHE A 53 -6.01 -8.04 8.98
C PHE A 53 -6.37 -7.36 7.64
N PRO A 54 -7.66 -7.11 7.32
CA PRO A 54 -8.00 -6.52 6.03
C PRO A 54 -7.47 -5.09 5.85
N GLU A 55 -7.25 -4.37 6.94
CA GLU A 55 -6.71 -3.01 6.93
C GLU A 55 -5.20 -3.04 6.70
N ALA A 56 -4.50 -3.94 7.38
CA ALA A 56 -3.07 -4.18 7.18
C ALA A 56 -2.78 -4.67 5.75
N GLU A 57 -3.58 -5.61 5.25
CA GLU A 57 -3.48 -6.15 3.88
C GLU A 57 -3.73 -5.06 2.84
N ALA A 58 -4.85 -4.33 2.93
CA ALA A 58 -5.16 -3.26 1.98
C ALA A 58 -4.07 -2.17 1.97
N LEU A 59 -3.51 -1.83 3.14
CA LEU A 59 -2.42 -0.88 3.24
C LEU A 59 -1.13 -1.42 2.59
N ALA A 60 -0.79 -2.69 2.83
CA ALA A 60 0.35 -3.35 2.21
C ALA A 60 0.21 -3.41 0.68
N GLU A 61 -0.98 -3.71 0.15
CA GLU A 61 -1.24 -3.70 -1.29
C GLU A 61 -1.04 -2.30 -1.91
N VAL A 62 -1.51 -1.25 -1.24
CA VAL A 62 -1.32 0.14 -1.71
C VAL A 62 0.17 0.49 -1.74
N LEU A 63 0.93 0.11 -0.72
CA LEU A 63 2.37 0.34 -0.65
C LEU A 63 3.12 -0.44 -1.73
N ASP A 64 2.78 -1.71 -1.94
CA ASP A 64 3.40 -2.55 -2.96
C ASP A 64 3.12 -2.02 -4.38
N ALA A 65 1.88 -1.60 -4.64
CA ALA A 65 1.53 -0.91 -5.90
C ALA A 65 2.30 0.40 -6.10
N GLY A 66 2.65 1.08 -4.99
CA GLY A 66 3.52 2.26 -4.96
C GLY A 66 5.01 1.96 -5.07
N ARG A 67 5.43 0.70 -5.26
CA ARG A 67 6.83 0.23 -5.26
C ARG A 67 7.52 0.32 -3.89
N HIS A 68 6.75 0.38 -2.82
CA HIS A 68 7.21 0.31 -1.42
C HIS A 68 7.07 -1.09 -0.85
N THR A 69 7.41 -2.11 -1.64
CA THR A 69 7.32 -3.55 -1.31
C THR A 69 8.01 -3.90 0.01
N HIS A 70 9.12 -3.21 0.32
CA HIS A 70 9.85 -3.39 1.58
C HIS A 70 9.02 -2.97 2.79
N THR A 71 8.46 -1.76 2.75
CA THR A 71 7.58 -1.24 3.80
C THR A 71 6.30 -2.08 3.93
N ALA A 72 5.74 -2.54 2.81
CA ALA A 72 4.60 -3.45 2.79
C ALA A 72 4.91 -4.79 3.48
N ALA A 73 6.03 -5.43 3.13
CA ALA A 73 6.48 -6.68 3.73
C ALA A 73 6.75 -6.52 5.23
N ARG A 74 7.40 -5.41 5.64
CA ARG A 74 7.65 -5.13 7.06
C ARG A 74 6.36 -4.92 7.85
N LEU A 75 5.39 -4.21 7.29
CA LEU A 75 4.06 -4.04 7.89
C LEU A 75 3.39 -5.40 8.12
N MET A 76 3.33 -6.24 7.09
CA MET A 76 2.67 -7.55 7.18
C MET A 76 3.38 -8.51 8.12
N HIS A 77 4.71 -8.54 8.09
CA HIS A 77 5.51 -9.33 9.02
C HIS A 77 5.26 -8.90 10.47
N ARG A 78 5.29 -7.59 10.76
CA ARG A 78 5.03 -7.08 12.10
C ARG A 78 3.59 -7.36 12.55
N TRP A 79 2.61 -7.19 11.68
CA TRP A 79 1.21 -7.49 11.97
C TRP A 79 1.00 -8.96 12.34
N ALA A 80 1.60 -9.87 11.58
CA ALA A 80 1.45 -11.29 11.87
C ALA A 80 2.10 -11.70 13.20
N LEU A 81 3.18 -11.03 13.63
CA LEU A 81 3.75 -11.24 14.97
C LEU A 81 2.82 -10.79 16.10
N THR A 82 1.82 -9.95 15.82
CA THR A 82 0.81 -9.56 16.82
C THR A 82 -0.34 -10.55 16.91
N GLU A 83 -0.52 -11.44 15.92
CA GLU A 83 -1.62 -12.40 15.90
C GLU A 83 -1.24 -13.79 16.41
N PRO A 84 -1.77 -14.22 17.58
CA PRO A 84 -1.43 -15.49 18.19
C PRO A 84 -1.77 -16.71 17.33
N ASP A 85 -2.81 -16.60 16.49
CA ASP A 85 -3.31 -17.71 15.67
C ASP A 85 -2.40 -18.01 14.47
N TRP A 86 -1.45 -17.12 14.15
CA TRP A 86 -0.56 -17.26 13.00
C TRP A 86 0.77 -17.94 13.32
N ASP A 87 1.19 -17.98 14.60
CA ASP A 87 2.48 -18.54 15.04
C ASP A 87 2.50 -20.08 14.96
N ASP A 88 1.35 -20.73 15.19
CA ASP A 88 1.23 -22.20 15.23
C ASP A 88 0.85 -22.84 13.88
N ASP A 89 0.49 -22.04 12.87
CA ASP A 89 0.07 -22.56 11.56
C ASP A 89 1.24 -22.64 10.57
N ARG A 90 1.69 -23.86 10.31
CA ARG A 90 2.73 -24.16 9.31
C ARG A 90 2.41 -23.64 7.90
N ALA A 91 1.14 -23.41 7.56
CA ALA A 91 0.78 -22.82 6.27
C ALA A 91 1.24 -21.36 6.14
N HIS A 92 1.36 -20.63 7.25
CA HIS A 92 1.77 -19.23 7.27
C HIS A 92 3.29 -19.06 7.40
N GLU A 93 4.00 -20.07 7.89
CA GLU A 93 5.45 -20.03 8.12
C GLU A 93 6.26 -19.62 6.86
N GLU A 94 5.87 -20.12 5.69
CA GLU A 94 6.52 -19.77 4.41
C GLU A 94 6.28 -18.30 4.03
N ILE A 95 5.08 -17.78 4.29
CA ILE A 95 4.70 -16.40 3.99
C ILE A 95 5.44 -15.43 4.93
N LEU A 96 5.48 -15.74 6.23
CA LEU A 96 6.21 -14.95 7.23
C LEU A 96 7.70 -14.89 6.91
N ARG A 97 8.29 -16.02 6.51
CA ARG A 97 9.68 -16.09 6.08
C ARG A 97 9.93 -15.23 4.84
N SER A 98 9.05 -15.29 3.85
CA SER A 98 9.15 -14.46 2.64
C SER A 98 9.14 -12.96 2.97
N TRP A 99 8.23 -12.51 3.86
CA TRP A 99 8.19 -11.11 4.29
C TRP A 99 9.42 -10.69 5.11
N LEU A 100 9.90 -11.56 6.00
CA LEU A 100 11.14 -11.34 6.76
C LEU A 100 12.36 -11.24 5.83
N GLU A 101 12.44 -12.09 4.81
CA GLU A 101 13.50 -12.04 3.81
C GLU A 101 13.46 -10.73 3.02
N LEU A 102 12.28 -10.27 2.62
CA LEU A 102 12.09 -8.98 1.96
C LEU A 102 12.50 -7.81 2.88
N ASP A 103 12.17 -7.88 4.18
CA ASP A 103 12.58 -6.87 5.17
C ASP A 103 14.09 -6.84 5.40
N HIS A 104 14.75 -8.00 5.44
CA HIS A 104 16.20 -8.08 5.65
C HIS A 104 17.03 -7.86 4.39
N GLN A 105 16.42 -7.78 3.20
CA GLN A 105 17.14 -7.41 2.00
C GLN A 105 17.60 -5.95 2.11
N PRO A 106 18.91 -5.67 1.98
CA PRO A 106 19.38 -4.29 1.94
C PRO A 106 18.72 -3.62 0.74
N GLN A 107 18.02 -2.50 0.98
CA GLN A 107 17.51 -1.66 -0.09
C GLN A 107 18.67 -1.40 -1.04
N ARG A 108 18.59 -1.91 -2.28
CA ARG A 108 19.60 -1.58 -3.28
C ARG A 108 19.56 -0.05 -3.42
N PRO A 109 20.67 0.66 -3.15
CA PRO A 109 20.69 2.10 -3.38
C PRO A 109 20.28 2.33 -4.83
N GLY A 110 19.28 3.20 -5.01
CA GLY A 110 18.59 3.43 -6.28
C GLY A 110 19.58 3.53 -7.44
N VAL A 111 19.39 2.69 -8.44
CA VAL A 111 19.97 2.93 -9.76
C VAL A 111 19.22 4.14 -10.30
N GLY A 112 19.89 5.29 -10.26
CA GLY A 112 19.27 6.57 -10.55
C GLY A 112 18.67 6.70 -11.95
N ARG A 113 17.76 7.67 -12.06
CA ARG A 113 17.67 8.53 -13.22
C ARG A 113 16.99 9.84 -12.87
#